data_AF-A0A831U4R7-F1
#
_entry.id   AF-A0A831U4R7-F1
#
_cell.length_a   1.000
_cell.length_b   1.000
_cell.length_c   1.000
_cell.angle_alpha   90.00
_cell.angle_beta   90.00
_cell.angle_gamma   90.00
#
_symmetry.space_group_name_H-M   'P 1'
#
loop_
_entity.id
_entity.type
_entity.pdbx_description
1 polymer ?
#
loop_
_entity_poly.entity_id
_entity_poly.type
_entity_poly.pdbx_seq_one_letter_code
_entity_poly.pdbx_strand_id
1 'polypeptide(L)'
;MALPLPLSPMSYLPPLGAEAEEGPVGRRVAVPFRGEVRLGVVGGEEEGRGGAGLRHAIAYLDPGPSLRPEEIRFLEEAARYLFAPLGQVLADLLPPFPEVRHRVRLFPGTDPKVLPKGLEALRDWQDARGFDPKLLDLLREAGVLEEEVAFKEGKRVLIPLKEAHPEPDLDRALRRLWEMGQAESLAALARAVGMGVRRLKRLLDGGYVGYGLPLEGPRAEGGLEPLRLPERPGRVNGGRFAERLRLLKGLVAEGDHLVLFPEVSLLLRFLEHFPEARPYHGGLSPRLREALFRAPRGLVFATYGGLLLPFTPRSLVVVEEGSESYKLPSGSRAFIPPLAELRARLLGVPLTYLSLVPAVEVLERPGLTFPVPKPRVLILDLRRERGHPLAGRALALLRQVEERGRQAVVLSPRKGFSALLLCADCGFRPTCPHCALPLRYHREGKGRLLC
;
A
#
# COMPACT_ATOMS: atom_id res chain seq x y z
N MET A 1 20.27 -9.94 -3.12
CA MET A 1 18.81 -10.06 -3.34
C MET A 1 18.04 -9.87 -2.05
N ALA A 2 17.02 -9.01 -2.04
CA ALA A 2 16.11 -8.81 -0.92
C ALA A 2 14.85 -9.66 -1.10
N LEU A 3 14.59 -10.57 -0.16
CA LEU A 3 13.33 -11.31 -0.10
C LEU A 3 12.35 -10.58 0.83
N PRO A 4 11.03 -10.65 0.62
CA PRO A 4 10.01 -10.06 1.51
C PRO A 4 9.91 -10.85 2.84
N LEU A 5 11.01 -10.93 3.56
CA LEU A 5 11.23 -11.67 4.81
C LEU A 5 12.02 -10.79 5.78
N PRO A 6 11.94 -11.04 7.10
CA PRO A 6 12.70 -10.30 8.11
C PRO A 6 14.17 -10.74 8.13
N LEU A 7 14.84 -10.71 6.98
CA LEU A 7 16.21 -11.14 6.76
C LEU A 7 17.00 -10.08 6.00
N SER A 8 18.31 -10.06 6.22
CA SER A 8 19.23 -9.29 5.38
C SER A 8 19.22 -9.82 3.94
N PRO A 9 19.65 -9.00 2.96
CA PRO A 9 19.83 -9.46 1.59
C PRO A 9 20.78 -10.66 1.51
N MET A 10 20.50 -11.56 0.57
CA MET A 10 21.29 -12.77 0.32
C MET A 10 21.87 -12.75 -1.10
N SER A 11 23.04 -13.35 -1.28
CA SER A 11 23.74 -13.42 -2.56
C SER A 11 23.36 -14.68 -3.33
N TYR A 12 23.15 -14.54 -4.63
CA TYR A 12 22.86 -15.61 -5.60
C TYR A 12 23.63 -15.30 -6.87
N LEU A 13 23.99 -16.34 -7.64
CA LEU A 13 24.48 -16.16 -9.00
C LEU A 13 23.30 -15.76 -9.91
N PRO A 14 23.54 -15.04 -11.03
CA PRO A 14 22.52 -14.78 -12.04
C PRO A 14 21.85 -16.07 -12.53
N PRO A 15 20.61 -16.03 -13.06
CA PRO A 15 20.03 -17.19 -13.73
C PRO A 15 20.96 -17.73 -14.81
N LEU A 16 21.03 -19.06 -14.93
CA LEU A 16 21.87 -19.73 -15.93
C LEU A 16 21.53 -19.24 -17.34
N GLY A 17 22.53 -18.83 -18.11
CA GLY A 17 22.38 -18.28 -19.46
C GLY A 17 21.97 -16.80 -19.51
N ALA A 18 21.78 -16.16 -18.36
CA ALA A 18 21.49 -14.73 -18.24
C ALA A 18 22.65 -13.95 -17.58
N GLU A 19 23.87 -14.50 -17.59
CA GLU A 19 25.03 -13.90 -16.92
C GLU A 19 25.46 -12.56 -17.53
N ALA A 20 25.16 -12.35 -18.82
CA ALA A 20 25.44 -11.13 -19.55
C ALA A 20 24.23 -10.18 -19.66
N GLU A 21 23.09 -10.48 -19.01
CA GLU A 21 21.94 -9.57 -19.04
C GLU A 21 22.22 -8.28 -18.24
N GLU A 22 22.15 -7.14 -18.92
CA GLU A 22 22.33 -5.83 -18.27
C GLU A 22 21.13 -5.45 -17.39
N GLY A 23 21.44 -4.69 -16.33
CA GLY A 23 20.44 -4.10 -15.43
C GLY A 23 19.63 -5.11 -14.60
N PRO A 24 20.27 -6.00 -13.81
CA PRO A 24 19.52 -6.91 -12.95
C PRO A 24 18.99 -6.22 -11.69
N VAL A 25 19.64 -5.16 -11.21
CA VAL A 25 19.18 -4.37 -10.05
C VAL A 25 17.76 -3.85 -10.29
N GLY A 26 16.89 -4.04 -9.30
CA GLY A 26 15.48 -3.66 -9.39
C GLY A 26 14.56 -4.64 -10.10
N ARG A 27 15.09 -5.70 -10.73
CA ARG A 27 14.27 -6.78 -11.28
C ARG A 27 13.70 -7.66 -10.17
N ARG A 28 12.47 -8.15 -10.38
CA ARG A 28 11.94 -9.23 -9.56
C ARG A 28 12.54 -10.56 -10.01
N VAL A 29 12.87 -11.39 -9.04
CA VAL A 29 13.63 -12.61 -9.26
C VAL A 29 13.07 -13.75 -8.43
N ALA A 30 13.04 -14.95 -9.02
CA ALA A 30 12.74 -16.19 -8.31
C ALA A 30 14.05 -16.87 -7.90
N VAL A 31 14.14 -17.28 -6.64
CA VAL A 31 15.32 -17.95 -6.09
C VAL A 31 14.93 -19.21 -5.30
N PRO A 32 15.83 -20.21 -5.22
CA PRO A 32 15.66 -21.32 -4.32
C PRO A 32 15.96 -20.88 -2.88
N PHE A 33 15.04 -21.13 -1.95
CA PHE A 33 15.21 -20.80 -0.54
C PHE A 33 14.58 -21.89 0.34
N ARG A 34 15.44 -22.64 1.05
CA ARG A 34 15.05 -23.72 1.98
C ARG A 34 14.08 -24.75 1.35
N GLY A 35 14.43 -25.26 0.16
CA GLY A 35 13.60 -26.21 -0.59
C GLY A 35 12.51 -25.58 -1.46
N GLU A 36 12.05 -24.37 -1.14
CA GLU A 36 10.96 -23.70 -1.87
C GLU A 36 11.50 -22.66 -2.86
N VAL A 37 10.63 -22.23 -3.78
CA VAL A 37 10.90 -21.02 -4.59
C VAL A 37 10.34 -19.80 -3.86
N ARG A 38 11.18 -18.79 -3.70
CA ARG A 38 10.79 -17.48 -3.16
C ARG A 38 11.04 -16.39 -4.17
N LEU A 39 10.18 -15.39 -4.14
CA LEU A 39 10.27 -14.22 -5.01
C LEU A 39 10.89 -13.07 -4.21
N GLY A 40 11.72 -12.29 -4.86
CA GLY A 40 12.36 -11.13 -4.27
C GLY A 40 12.72 -10.09 -5.31
N VAL A 41 13.54 -9.13 -4.90
CA VAL A 41 14.09 -8.09 -5.77
C VAL A 41 15.61 -8.09 -5.68
N VAL A 42 16.27 -7.88 -6.81
CA VAL A 42 17.72 -7.66 -6.84
C VAL A 42 18.01 -6.27 -6.28
N GLY A 43 18.66 -6.20 -5.11
CA GLY A 43 18.98 -4.93 -4.44
C GLY A 43 20.31 -4.31 -4.88
N GLY A 44 21.23 -5.10 -5.41
CA GLY A 44 22.57 -4.67 -5.78
C GLY A 44 23.39 -5.82 -6.35
N GLU A 45 24.56 -5.49 -6.86
CA GLU A 45 25.55 -6.41 -7.42
C GLU A 45 26.87 -6.26 -6.66
N GLU A 46 27.59 -7.37 -6.50
CA GLU A 46 28.88 -7.40 -5.85
C GLU A 46 29.85 -8.24 -6.69
N GLU A 47 31.04 -7.70 -6.96
CA GLU A 47 32.12 -8.47 -7.59
C GLU A 47 32.79 -9.35 -6.53
N GLY A 48 32.37 -10.61 -6.45
CA GLY A 48 32.91 -11.60 -5.50
C GLY A 48 33.95 -12.53 -6.13
N ARG A 49 35.06 -12.79 -5.43
CA ARG A 49 36.11 -13.77 -5.82
C ARG A 49 35.76 -15.25 -5.55
N GLY A 50 34.51 -15.57 -5.21
CA GLY A 50 34.14 -16.94 -4.83
C GLY A 50 32.68 -17.25 -5.09
N GLY A 51 32.37 -17.82 -6.26
CA GLY A 51 31.07 -18.46 -6.54
C GLY A 51 30.91 -19.82 -5.85
N ALA A 52 31.92 -20.31 -5.13
CA ALA A 52 31.91 -21.61 -4.48
C ALA A 52 30.84 -21.63 -3.36
N GLY A 53 29.72 -22.30 -3.62
CA GLY A 53 28.61 -22.48 -2.68
C GLY A 53 27.43 -21.52 -2.88
N LEU A 54 27.49 -20.57 -3.82
CA LEU A 54 26.32 -19.77 -4.19
C LEU A 54 25.40 -20.56 -5.12
N ARG A 55 24.10 -20.50 -4.85
CA ARG A 55 23.07 -21.04 -5.75
C ARG A 55 22.78 -20.02 -6.85
N HIS A 56 22.44 -20.51 -8.04
CA HIS A 56 21.87 -19.67 -9.09
C HIS A 56 20.44 -19.25 -8.72
N ALA A 57 20.08 -18.02 -9.08
CA ALA A 57 18.69 -17.65 -9.19
C ALA A 57 18.01 -18.47 -10.29
N ILE A 58 16.70 -18.65 -10.19
CA ILE A 58 15.95 -19.49 -11.14
C ILE A 58 15.57 -18.69 -12.38
N ALA A 59 15.00 -17.49 -12.19
CA ALA A 59 14.54 -16.66 -13.30
C ALA A 59 14.38 -15.20 -12.89
N TYR A 60 14.68 -14.28 -13.83
CA TYR A 60 14.13 -12.93 -13.80
C TYR A 60 12.66 -12.97 -14.23
N LEU A 61 11.79 -12.31 -13.47
CA LEU A 61 10.34 -12.39 -13.65
C LEU A 61 9.76 -11.23 -14.46
N ASP A 62 10.58 -10.23 -14.72
CA ASP A 62 10.25 -9.05 -15.51
C ASP A 62 11.26 -8.89 -16.65
N PRO A 63 10.82 -8.34 -17.80
CA PRO A 63 11.72 -8.08 -18.94
C PRO A 63 12.77 -7.00 -18.65
N GLY A 64 12.60 -6.25 -17.56
CA GLY A 64 13.51 -5.21 -17.11
C GLY A 64 13.23 -4.83 -15.64
N PRO A 65 13.93 -3.84 -15.08
CA PRO A 65 13.78 -3.43 -13.69
C PRO A 65 12.35 -2.96 -13.39
N SER A 66 11.69 -3.60 -12.42
CA SER A 66 10.39 -3.14 -11.90
C SER A 66 10.54 -2.00 -10.89
N LEU A 67 11.70 -1.91 -10.24
CA LEU A 67 12.09 -0.81 -9.37
C LEU A 67 13.27 -0.09 -10.02
N ARG A 68 13.24 1.24 -10.06
CA ARG A 68 14.36 2.05 -10.55
C ARG A 68 15.39 2.24 -9.43
N PRO A 69 16.61 2.72 -9.73
CA PRO A 69 17.63 2.98 -8.71
C PRO A 69 17.13 3.86 -7.55
N GLU A 70 16.22 4.80 -7.80
CA GLU A 70 15.62 5.67 -6.78
C GLU A 70 14.73 4.91 -5.80
N GLU A 71 14.02 3.87 -6.25
CA GLU A 71 13.20 3.03 -5.37
C GLU A 71 14.07 2.09 -4.54
N ILE A 72 15.13 1.53 -5.12
CA ILE A 72 16.10 0.70 -4.39
C ILE A 72 16.78 1.53 -3.30
N ARG A 73 17.30 2.71 -3.65
CA ARG A 73 17.91 3.63 -2.69
C ARG A 73 16.93 4.04 -1.60
N PHE A 74 15.67 4.29 -1.94
CA PHE A 74 14.64 4.59 -0.95
C PHE A 74 14.42 3.45 0.04
N LEU A 75 14.33 2.21 -0.43
CA LEU A 75 14.18 1.04 0.44
C LEU A 75 15.37 0.88 1.40
N GLU A 76 16.59 1.09 0.92
CA GLU A 76 17.81 1.00 1.74
C GLU A 76 17.87 2.09 2.82
N GLU A 77 17.60 3.35 2.45
CA GLU A 77 17.56 4.47 3.38
C GLU A 77 16.42 4.31 4.40
N ALA A 78 15.25 3.82 3.95
CA ALA A 78 14.13 3.54 4.83
C ALA A 78 14.44 2.41 5.82
N ALA A 79 15.08 1.32 5.36
CA ALA A 79 15.54 0.23 6.21
C ALA A 79 16.51 0.71 7.30
N ARG A 80 17.47 1.58 6.93
CA ARG A 80 18.39 2.20 7.88
C ARG A 80 17.67 3.09 8.88
N TYR A 81 16.77 3.96 8.41
CA TYR A 81 15.98 4.85 9.27
C TYR A 81 15.11 4.09 10.27
N LEU A 82 14.53 2.97 9.84
CA LEU A 82 13.64 2.15 10.66
C LEU A 82 14.36 1.14 11.55
N PHE A 83 15.69 0.99 11.40
CA PHE A 83 16.46 -0.10 11.98
C PHE A 83 15.83 -1.48 11.69
N ALA A 84 15.35 -1.67 10.46
CA ALA A 84 14.66 -2.88 10.03
C ALA A 84 15.42 -3.56 8.88
N PRO A 85 15.35 -4.90 8.74
CA PRO A 85 15.90 -5.59 7.57
C PRO A 85 15.26 -5.07 6.28
N LEU A 86 16.07 -4.92 5.21
CA LEU A 86 15.60 -4.45 3.90
C LEU A 86 14.42 -5.29 3.39
N GLY A 87 14.47 -6.60 3.60
CA GLY A 87 13.40 -7.51 3.22
C GLY A 87 12.07 -7.24 3.93
N GLN A 88 12.10 -6.76 5.18
CA GLN A 88 10.89 -6.39 5.91
C GLN A 88 10.29 -5.10 5.35
N VAL A 89 11.11 -4.09 5.04
CA VAL A 89 10.63 -2.84 4.42
C VAL A 89 10.07 -3.11 3.03
N LEU A 90 10.72 -3.99 2.26
CA LEU A 90 10.21 -4.47 0.98
C LEU A 90 8.84 -5.15 1.14
N ALA A 91 8.69 -6.04 2.12
CA ALA A 91 7.42 -6.72 2.39
C ALA A 91 6.30 -5.75 2.79
N ASP A 92 6.63 -4.66 3.49
CA ASP A 92 5.66 -3.65 3.89
C ASP A 92 5.18 -2.81 2.69
N LEU A 93 6.07 -2.42 1.78
CA LEU A 93 5.77 -1.42 0.74
C LEU A 93 5.46 -2.00 -0.65
N LEU A 94 6.04 -3.15 -1.00
CA LEU A 94 5.85 -3.78 -2.31
C LEU A 94 4.43 -4.38 -2.42
N PRO A 95 3.75 -4.27 -3.57
CA PRO A 95 2.55 -5.06 -3.78
C PRO A 95 2.85 -6.55 -3.67
N PRO A 96 1.87 -7.37 -3.21
CA PRO A 96 2.01 -8.81 -3.26
C PRO A 96 2.37 -9.27 -4.67
N PHE A 97 3.37 -10.13 -4.77
CA PHE A 97 3.74 -10.72 -6.06
C PHE A 97 2.54 -11.45 -6.67
N PRO A 98 2.34 -11.36 -8.00
CA PRO A 98 1.40 -12.22 -8.70
C PRO A 98 1.71 -13.70 -8.46
N GLU A 99 0.70 -14.56 -8.60
CA GLU A 99 0.93 -16.01 -8.58
C GLU A 99 1.94 -16.39 -9.66
N VAL A 100 2.83 -17.31 -9.35
CA VAL A 100 3.80 -17.86 -10.31
C VAL A 100 3.38 -19.25 -10.79
N ARG A 101 3.74 -19.55 -12.03
CA ARG A 101 3.82 -20.91 -12.56
C ARG A 101 5.28 -21.34 -12.41
N HIS A 102 5.50 -22.41 -11.67
CA HIS A 102 6.83 -23.04 -11.50
C HIS A 102 6.78 -24.42 -12.14
N ARG A 103 7.56 -24.60 -13.21
CA ARG A 103 7.70 -25.88 -13.89
C ARG A 103 9.12 -26.40 -13.74
N VAL A 104 9.25 -27.72 -13.66
CA VAL A 104 10.51 -28.44 -13.50
C VAL A 104 10.59 -29.55 -14.54
N ARG A 105 11.80 -29.83 -15.02
CA ARG A 105 12.16 -31.05 -15.75
C ARG A 105 13.62 -31.41 -15.49
N LEU A 106 14.03 -32.60 -15.88
CA LEU A 106 15.44 -32.99 -15.89
C LEU A 106 16.15 -32.33 -17.07
N PHE A 107 17.40 -31.94 -16.87
CA PHE A 107 18.24 -31.40 -17.92
C PHE A 107 18.35 -32.42 -19.07
N PRO A 108 18.17 -31.99 -20.34
CA PRO A 108 18.27 -32.87 -21.50
C PRO A 108 19.61 -33.63 -21.53
N GLY A 109 19.57 -34.97 -21.52
CA GLY A 109 20.77 -35.82 -21.50
C GLY A 109 21.16 -36.38 -20.13
N THR A 110 20.42 -36.08 -19.06
CA THR A 110 20.60 -36.73 -17.75
C THR A 110 20.33 -38.24 -17.84
N ASP A 111 21.27 -39.08 -17.40
CA ASP A 111 21.06 -40.54 -17.36
C ASP A 111 20.01 -40.91 -16.29
N PRO A 112 18.86 -41.49 -16.67
CA PRO A 112 17.81 -41.88 -15.72
C PRO A 112 18.26 -42.88 -14.66
N LYS A 113 19.34 -43.64 -14.90
CA LYS A 113 19.86 -44.65 -13.96
C LYS A 113 20.50 -44.04 -12.72
N VAL A 114 20.88 -42.77 -12.78
CA VAL A 114 21.52 -42.05 -11.66
C VAL A 114 20.48 -41.37 -10.76
N LEU A 115 19.19 -41.44 -11.12
CA LEU A 115 18.10 -40.78 -10.42
C LEU A 115 17.34 -41.74 -9.49
N PRO A 116 16.76 -41.23 -8.38
CA PRO A 116 15.78 -41.97 -7.60
C PRO A 116 14.61 -42.51 -8.46
N LYS A 117 14.16 -43.72 -8.15
CA LYS A 117 12.99 -44.34 -8.82
C LYS A 117 11.75 -43.45 -8.68
N GLY A 118 10.98 -43.27 -9.76
CA GLY A 118 9.77 -42.44 -9.78
C GLY A 118 9.96 -41.04 -10.39
N LEU A 119 11.18 -40.68 -10.79
CA LEU A 119 11.49 -39.39 -11.45
C LEU A 119 11.53 -39.48 -12.98
N GLU A 120 11.19 -40.63 -13.56
CA GLU A 120 11.20 -40.85 -15.00
C GLU A 120 10.22 -39.91 -15.72
N ALA A 121 9.16 -39.46 -15.02
CA ALA A 121 8.18 -38.50 -15.53
C ALA A 121 8.76 -37.09 -15.70
N LEU A 122 9.84 -36.72 -15.00
CA LEU A 122 10.48 -35.39 -15.11
C LEU A 122 11.23 -35.18 -16.43
N ARG A 123 11.17 -36.11 -17.38
CA ARG A 123 11.67 -35.88 -18.75
C ARG A 123 10.95 -34.73 -19.44
N ASP A 124 9.66 -34.57 -19.15
CA ASP A 124 8.83 -33.49 -19.66
C ASP A 124 8.57 -32.44 -18.57
N TRP A 125 8.18 -31.23 -18.99
CA TRP A 125 7.83 -30.14 -18.07
C TRP A 125 6.62 -30.48 -17.21
N GLN A 126 6.81 -30.44 -15.89
CA GLN A 126 5.74 -30.68 -14.92
C GLN A 126 5.64 -29.55 -13.89
N ASP A 127 4.47 -29.42 -13.23
CA ASP A 127 4.28 -28.45 -12.14
C ASP A 127 5.09 -28.87 -10.92
N ALA A 128 5.94 -27.98 -10.43
CA ALA A 128 6.87 -28.27 -9.34
C ALA A 128 6.18 -28.59 -8.00
N ARG A 129 4.92 -28.15 -7.80
CA ARG A 129 4.15 -28.43 -6.58
C ARG A 129 3.86 -29.91 -6.37
N GLY A 130 3.99 -30.73 -7.43
CA GLY A 130 3.83 -32.18 -7.36
C GLY A 130 5.02 -32.92 -6.73
N PHE A 131 6.13 -32.22 -6.43
CA PHE A 131 7.39 -32.83 -5.98
C PHE A 131 7.81 -32.37 -4.59
N ASP A 132 8.56 -33.22 -3.88
CA ASP A 132 9.14 -32.88 -2.58
C ASP A 132 10.17 -31.74 -2.74
N PRO A 133 10.05 -30.62 -1.98
CA PRO A 133 11.00 -29.51 -2.01
C PRO A 133 12.47 -29.90 -1.80
N LYS A 134 12.74 -30.88 -0.92
CA LYS A 134 14.10 -31.37 -0.65
C LYS A 134 14.66 -32.15 -1.83
N LEU A 135 13.81 -32.90 -2.53
CA LEU A 135 14.20 -33.61 -3.73
C LEU A 135 14.58 -32.63 -4.84
N LEU A 136 13.79 -31.59 -5.05
CA LEU A 136 14.13 -30.54 -6.01
C LEU A 136 15.45 -29.85 -5.66
N ASP A 137 15.72 -29.59 -4.37
CA ASP A 137 17.02 -29.06 -3.92
C ASP A 137 18.18 -30.00 -4.24
N LEU A 138 18.04 -31.31 -4.02
CA LEU A 138 19.07 -32.29 -4.39
C LEU A 138 19.33 -32.31 -5.91
N LEU A 139 18.27 -32.24 -6.73
CA LEU A 139 18.41 -32.21 -8.19
C LEU A 139 19.05 -30.91 -8.69
N ARG A 140 18.77 -29.76 -8.04
CA ARG A 140 19.46 -28.49 -8.28
C ARG A 140 20.94 -28.59 -7.95
N GLU A 141 21.28 -29.13 -6.77
CA GLU A 141 22.67 -29.30 -6.31
C GLU A 141 23.46 -30.26 -7.20
N ALA A 142 22.81 -31.30 -7.73
CA ALA A 142 23.39 -32.21 -8.70
C ALA A 142 23.51 -31.63 -10.12
N GLY A 143 22.95 -30.44 -10.38
CA GLY A 143 23.01 -29.79 -11.70
C GLY A 143 22.18 -30.48 -12.79
N VAL A 144 21.18 -31.29 -12.41
CA VAL A 144 20.35 -32.07 -13.33
C VAL A 144 18.92 -31.56 -13.45
N LEU A 145 18.58 -30.46 -12.78
CA LEU A 145 17.25 -29.86 -12.80
C LEU A 145 17.23 -28.61 -13.68
N GLU A 146 16.27 -28.55 -14.60
CA GLU A 146 15.93 -27.35 -15.35
C GLU A 146 14.60 -26.80 -14.84
N GLU A 147 14.53 -25.48 -14.64
CA GLU A 147 13.40 -24.82 -14.00
C GLU A 147 12.92 -23.63 -14.82
N GLU A 148 11.60 -23.46 -14.90
CA GLU A 148 10.96 -22.28 -15.47
C GLU A 148 10.02 -21.68 -14.44
N VAL A 149 10.26 -20.42 -14.06
CA VAL A 149 9.38 -19.67 -13.17
C VAL A 149 8.97 -18.38 -13.88
N ALA A 150 7.66 -18.19 -14.02
CA ALA A 150 7.08 -16.98 -14.59
C ALA A 150 5.81 -16.61 -13.84
N PHE A 151 5.45 -15.32 -13.83
CA PHE A 151 4.14 -14.91 -13.34
C PHE A 151 3.03 -15.56 -14.20
N LYS A 152 1.98 -16.07 -13.56
CA LYS A 152 0.79 -16.52 -14.28
C LYS A 152 0.13 -15.30 -14.92
N GLU A 153 -0.09 -15.37 -16.22
CA GLU A 153 -0.93 -14.37 -16.89
C GLU A 153 -2.36 -14.48 -16.36
N GLY A 154 -2.84 -13.43 -15.68
CA GLY A 154 -4.23 -13.38 -15.22
C GLY A 154 -5.20 -13.31 -16.39
N LYS A 155 -6.37 -13.97 -16.29
CA LYS A 155 -7.45 -13.93 -17.30
C LYS A 155 -7.78 -12.48 -17.69
N ARG A 156 -7.46 -12.01 -18.90
CA ARG A 156 -7.81 -10.65 -19.33
C ARG A 156 -9.31 -10.38 -19.16
N VAL A 157 -9.66 -9.20 -18.65
CA VAL A 157 -11.05 -8.78 -18.46
C VAL A 157 -11.45 -7.84 -19.57
N LEU A 158 -12.71 -7.86 -19.95
CA LEU A 158 -13.28 -6.92 -20.90
C LEU A 158 -13.38 -5.54 -20.22
N ILE A 159 -12.76 -4.54 -20.81
CA ILE A 159 -12.77 -3.14 -20.37
C ILE A 159 -13.30 -2.23 -21.48
N PRO A 160 -13.90 -1.09 -21.14
CA PRO A 160 -14.25 -0.08 -22.13
C PRO A 160 -12.99 0.66 -22.60
N LEU A 161 -12.94 1.00 -23.89
CA LEU A 161 -11.85 1.76 -24.52
C LEU A 161 -12.31 3.12 -25.06
N LYS A 162 -13.62 3.29 -25.27
CA LYS A 162 -14.26 4.52 -25.76
C LYS A 162 -15.48 4.84 -24.90
N GLU A 163 -15.85 6.11 -24.83
CA GLU A 163 -16.91 6.60 -23.92
C GLU A 163 -18.33 6.40 -24.48
N ALA A 164 -18.48 6.51 -25.79
CA ALA A 164 -19.79 6.48 -26.44
C ALA A 164 -19.76 5.69 -27.75
N HIS A 165 -20.93 5.20 -28.16
CA HIS A 165 -21.15 4.50 -29.42
C HIS A 165 -22.35 5.13 -30.18
N PRO A 166 -22.29 5.30 -31.53
CA PRO A 166 -23.38 5.93 -32.29
C PRO A 166 -24.71 5.15 -32.27
N GLU A 167 -24.66 3.82 -32.23
CA GLU A 167 -25.84 2.95 -32.13
C GLU A 167 -26.37 2.89 -30.67
N PRO A 168 -27.62 3.30 -30.38
CA PRO A 168 -28.14 3.46 -29.01
C PRO A 168 -28.09 2.20 -28.14
N ASP A 169 -28.35 1.04 -28.74
CA ASP A 169 -28.33 -0.24 -28.02
C ASP A 169 -26.91 -0.60 -27.56
N LEU A 170 -25.92 -0.38 -28.42
CA LEU A 170 -24.50 -0.62 -28.14
C LEU A 170 -23.92 0.44 -27.19
N ASP A 171 -24.40 1.68 -27.28
CA ASP A 171 -24.04 2.75 -26.34
C ASP A 171 -24.47 2.40 -24.91
N ARG A 172 -25.70 1.90 -24.74
CA ARG A 172 -26.19 1.42 -23.44
C ARG A 172 -25.32 0.29 -22.89
N ALA A 173 -24.88 -0.63 -23.73
CA ALA A 173 -23.99 -1.72 -23.29
C ALA A 173 -22.59 -1.21 -22.90
N LEU A 174 -22.06 -0.23 -23.63
CA LEU A 174 -20.78 0.41 -23.35
C LEU A 174 -20.84 1.23 -22.05
N ARG A 175 -21.90 2.01 -21.83
CA ARG A 175 -22.15 2.73 -20.57
C ARG A 175 -22.28 1.78 -19.39
N ARG A 176 -22.99 0.66 -19.55
CA ARG A 176 -23.10 -0.35 -18.50
C ARG A 176 -21.75 -0.97 -18.16
N LEU A 177 -20.91 -1.21 -19.16
CA LEU A 177 -19.54 -1.67 -18.93
C LEU A 177 -18.69 -0.62 -18.20
N TRP A 178 -18.85 0.67 -18.52
CA TRP A 178 -18.22 1.77 -17.77
C TRP A 178 -18.68 1.84 -16.31
N GLU A 179 -19.98 1.70 -16.03
CA GLU A 179 -20.52 1.64 -14.67
C GLU A 179 -19.96 0.45 -13.87
N MET A 180 -19.82 -0.71 -14.53
CA MET A 180 -19.23 -1.90 -13.94
C MET A 180 -17.69 -1.82 -13.83
N GLY A 181 -17.06 -0.86 -14.52
CA GLY A 181 -15.61 -0.75 -14.74
C GLY A 181 -15.05 -1.83 -15.69
N GLN A 182 -15.50 -3.08 -15.52
CA GLN A 182 -15.05 -4.24 -16.30
C GLN A 182 -16.09 -5.36 -16.34
N ALA A 183 -15.87 -6.34 -17.21
CA ALA A 183 -16.56 -7.62 -17.21
C ALA A 183 -15.58 -8.78 -17.43
N GLU A 184 -15.85 -9.96 -16.85
CA GLU A 184 -14.95 -11.13 -17.00
C GLU A 184 -14.83 -11.61 -18.46
N SER A 185 -15.85 -11.35 -19.28
CA SER A 185 -15.91 -11.70 -20.69
C SER A 185 -17.03 -10.96 -21.40
N LEU A 186 -17.06 -11.04 -22.73
CA LEU A 186 -18.20 -10.63 -23.55
C LEU A 186 -19.51 -11.33 -23.14
N ALA A 187 -19.45 -12.58 -22.68
CA ALA A 187 -20.63 -13.31 -22.20
C ALA A 187 -21.12 -12.80 -20.84
N ALA A 188 -20.22 -12.33 -19.97
CA ALA A 188 -20.61 -11.68 -18.72
C ALA A 188 -21.30 -10.34 -18.99
N LEU A 189 -20.75 -9.52 -19.90
CA LEU A 189 -21.40 -8.28 -20.32
C LEU A 189 -22.77 -8.53 -20.96
N ALA A 190 -22.87 -9.50 -21.88
CA ALA A 190 -24.12 -9.94 -22.51
C ALA A 190 -25.23 -10.23 -21.50
N ARG A 191 -24.91 -10.98 -20.43
CA ARG A 191 -25.85 -11.28 -19.34
C ARG A 191 -26.24 -10.02 -18.56
N ALA A 192 -25.28 -9.14 -18.27
CA ALA A 192 -25.54 -7.92 -17.51
C ALA A 192 -26.41 -6.90 -18.25
N VAL A 193 -26.34 -6.85 -19.59
CA VAL A 193 -27.12 -5.91 -20.43
C VAL A 193 -28.33 -6.54 -21.11
N GLY A 194 -28.53 -7.86 -20.99
CA GLY A 194 -29.60 -8.58 -21.69
C GLY A 194 -29.46 -8.60 -23.21
N MET A 195 -28.23 -8.60 -23.75
CA MET A 195 -27.95 -8.53 -25.19
C MET A 195 -27.19 -9.76 -25.68
N GLY A 196 -27.48 -10.25 -26.89
CA GLY A 196 -26.75 -11.35 -27.50
C GLY A 196 -25.26 -11.06 -27.75
N VAL A 197 -24.39 -12.01 -27.42
CA VAL A 197 -22.92 -11.91 -27.55
C VAL A 197 -22.47 -11.51 -28.97
N ARG A 198 -23.14 -12.00 -30.02
CA ARG A 198 -22.80 -11.67 -31.42
C ARG A 198 -22.92 -10.18 -31.72
N ARG A 199 -23.91 -9.51 -31.11
CA ARG A 199 -24.10 -8.07 -31.29
C ARG A 199 -23.04 -7.28 -30.53
N LEU A 200 -22.74 -7.67 -29.29
CA LEU A 200 -21.67 -7.07 -28.50
C LEU A 200 -20.27 -7.29 -29.10
N LYS A 201 -20.07 -8.32 -29.92
CA LYS A 201 -18.81 -8.52 -30.66
C LYS A 201 -18.46 -7.31 -31.53
N ARG A 202 -19.45 -6.56 -32.03
CA ARG A 202 -19.23 -5.31 -32.78
C ARG A 202 -18.49 -4.25 -31.96
N LEU A 203 -18.71 -4.19 -30.65
CA LEU A 203 -17.96 -3.29 -29.76
C LEU A 203 -16.49 -3.70 -29.68
N LEU A 204 -16.21 -5.00 -29.67
CA LEU A 204 -14.84 -5.52 -29.62
C LEU A 204 -14.14 -5.31 -30.98
N ASP A 205 -14.79 -5.70 -32.07
CA ASP A 205 -14.26 -5.58 -33.43
C ASP A 205 -14.08 -4.10 -33.83
N GLY A 206 -14.94 -3.20 -33.36
CA GLY A 206 -14.85 -1.75 -33.56
C GLY A 206 -13.91 -1.02 -32.59
N GLY A 207 -13.23 -1.73 -31.69
CA GLY A 207 -12.29 -1.16 -30.72
C GLY A 207 -12.92 -0.24 -29.68
N TYR A 208 -14.20 -0.42 -29.36
CA TYR A 208 -14.90 0.29 -28.28
C TYR A 208 -14.71 -0.40 -26.93
N VAL A 209 -14.47 -1.71 -26.93
CA VAL A 209 -14.09 -2.50 -25.75
C VAL A 209 -12.88 -3.35 -26.10
N GLY A 210 -12.11 -3.78 -25.10
CA GLY A 210 -10.94 -4.61 -25.29
C GLY A 210 -10.66 -5.50 -24.09
N TYR A 211 -9.84 -6.53 -24.30
CA TYR A 211 -9.36 -7.37 -23.21
C TYR A 211 -8.10 -6.74 -22.62
N GLY A 212 -8.22 -6.14 -21.44
CA GLY A 212 -7.17 -5.38 -20.80
C GLY A 212 -7.12 -5.58 -19.29
N LEU A 213 -6.36 -4.70 -18.64
CA LEU A 213 -6.32 -4.60 -17.18
C LEU A 213 -7.48 -3.71 -16.71
N PRO A 214 -8.10 -4.01 -15.56
CA PRO A 214 -9.22 -3.24 -15.02
C PRO A 214 -8.98 -1.74 -15.13
N LEU A 215 -9.83 -1.02 -15.86
CA LEU A 215 -9.86 0.44 -15.81
C LEU A 215 -10.93 0.81 -14.80
N GLU A 216 -10.58 1.64 -13.82
CA GLU A 216 -11.61 2.36 -13.09
C GLU A 216 -12.17 3.45 -14.00
N GLY A 217 -13.50 3.49 -14.12
CA GLY A 217 -14.20 4.41 -15.00
C GLY A 217 -14.00 5.88 -14.65
N PRO A 218 -14.20 6.80 -15.60
CA PRO A 218 -14.28 8.22 -15.30
C PRO A 218 -15.41 8.41 -14.31
N ARG A 219 -15.08 8.98 -13.15
CA ARG A 219 -16.08 9.45 -12.20
C ARG A 219 -16.49 10.87 -12.64
N ALA A 220 -17.69 11.31 -12.29
CA ALA A 220 -18.21 12.59 -12.75
C ALA A 220 -17.32 13.78 -12.33
N GLU A 221 -17.26 14.82 -13.15
CA GLU A 221 -16.55 16.07 -12.86
C GLU A 221 -17.13 16.76 -11.61
N GLY A 222 -16.33 16.82 -10.54
CA GLY A 222 -16.65 17.62 -9.37
C GLY A 222 -16.37 19.11 -9.61
N GLY A 223 -17.42 19.93 -9.71
CA GLY A 223 -17.40 21.37 -9.99
C GLY A 223 -16.85 22.30 -8.89
N LEU A 224 -15.81 21.88 -8.16
CA LEU A 224 -15.14 22.72 -7.16
C LEU A 224 -13.88 23.38 -7.76
N GLU A 225 -13.93 24.70 -7.89
CA GLU A 225 -12.82 25.52 -8.39
C GLU A 225 -11.55 25.40 -7.53
N PRO A 226 -10.37 25.10 -8.12
CA PRO A 226 -9.11 24.99 -7.38
C PRO A 226 -8.75 26.29 -6.67
N LEU A 227 -8.21 26.17 -5.45
CA LEU A 227 -7.60 27.30 -4.74
C LEU A 227 -6.10 27.30 -5.05
N ARG A 228 -5.67 28.18 -5.95
CA ARG A 228 -4.26 28.33 -6.31
C ARG A 228 -3.54 29.17 -5.25
N LEU A 229 -2.38 28.68 -4.82
CA LEU A 229 -1.49 29.39 -3.90
C LEU A 229 -0.33 30.00 -4.70
N PRO A 230 0.19 31.19 -4.31
CA PRO A 230 1.28 31.85 -5.02
C PRO A 230 2.57 31.02 -5.01
N GLU A 231 2.83 30.35 -3.89
CA GLU A 231 3.93 29.42 -3.72
C GLU A 231 3.42 28.12 -3.10
N ARG A 232 4.15 27.03 -3.32
CA ARG A 232 3.82 25.74 -2.72
C ARG A 232 4.26 25.70 -1.25
N PRO A 233 3.33 25.61 -0.29
CA PRO A 233 3.69 25.57 1.11
C PRO A 233 4.26 24.19 1.51
N GLY A 234 5.13 24.17 2.51
CA GLY A 234 5.57 22.93 3.15
C GLY A 234 4.47 22.29 4.01
N ARG A 235 3.56 23.12 4.54
CA ARG A 235 2.43 22.69 5.38
C ARG A 235 1.20 23.56 5.11
N VAL A 236 0.04 22.93 5.06
CA VAL A 236 -1.27 23.58 5.13
C VAL A 236 -2.07 22.89 6.19
N ASN A 237 -2.62 23.66 7.12
CA ASN A 237 -3.51 23.11 8.12
C ASN A 237 -4.79 23.91 8.32
N GLY A 238 -5.78 23.25 8.92
CA GLY A 238 -7.10 23.83 9.15
C GLY A 238 -7.98 23.81 7.90
N GLY A 239 -8.96 24.71 7.87
CA GLY A 239 -9.94 24.79 6.78
C GLY A 239 -11.01 23.70 6.85
N ARG A 240 -12.19 24.04 6.33
CA ARG A 240 -13.29 23.08 6.16
C ARG A 240 -12.98 22.11 5.04
N PHE A 241 -13.71 21.00 5.00
CA PHE A 241 -13.51 19.96 3.99
C PHE A 241 -13.52 20.51 2.56
N ALA A 242 -14.49 21.38 2.21
CA ALA A 242 -14.55 22.00 0.88
C ALA A 242 -13.31 22.87 0.56
N GLU A 243 -12.80 23.64 1.52
CA GLU A 243 -11.58 24.45 1.34
C GLU A 243 -10.36 23.56 1.10
N ARG A 244 -10.26 22.44 1.83
CA ARG A 244 -9.19 21.45 1.67
C ARG A 244 -9.23 20.74 0.32
N LEU A 245 -10.41 20.44 -0.22
CA LEU A 245 -10.56 19.91 -1.57
C LEU A 245 -10.03 20.90 -2.61
N ARG A 246 -10.42 22.17 -2.51
CA ARG A 246 -9.94 23.23 -3.41
C ARG A 246 -8.43 23.42 -3.33
N LEU A 247 -7.87 23.40 -2.11
CA LEU A 247 -6.43 23.45 -1.87
C LEU A 247 -5.71 22.27 -2.53
N LEU A 248 -6.20 21.05 -2.31
CA LEU A 248 -5.60 19.87 -2.93
C LEU A 248 -5.66 19.97 -4.46
N LYS A 249 -6.81 20.33 -5.05
CA LYS A 249 -6.92 20.59 -6.51
C LYS A 249 -5.90 21.61 -7.00
N GLY A 250 -5.63 22.66 -6.24
CA GLY A 250 -4.57 23.63 -6.56
C GLY A 250 -3.15 23.04 -6.48
N LEU A 251 -2.90 22.14 -5.52
CA LEU A 251 -1.59 21.48 -5.32
C LEU A 251 -1.29 20.38 -6.35
N VAL A 252 -2.33 19.81 -6.97
CA VAL A 252 -2.22 18.65 -7.88
C VAL A 252 -2.81 18.90 -9.27
N ALA A 253 -2.86 20.17 -9.72
CA ALA A 253 -3.56 20.57 -10.93
C ALA A 253 -3.07 19.87 -12.22
N GLU A 254 -1.79 20.03 -12.60
CA GLU A 254 -1.26 19.50 -13.87
C GLU A 254 0.00 18.64 -13.68
N GLY A 255 -0.08 17.42 -14.20
CA GLY A 255 1.00 16.45 -14.26
C GLY A 255 0.91 15.36 -13.19
N ASP A 256 2.03 14.70 -12.95
CA ASP A 256 2.06 13.52 -12.10
C ASP A 256 2.21 13.91 -10.63
N HIS A 257 1.35 13.39 -9.75
CA HIS A 257 1.39 13.70 -8.32
C HIS A 257 1.07 12.46 -7.51
N LEU A 258 1.67 12.35 -6.33
CA LEU A 258 1.36 11.30 -5.35
C LEU A 258 0.74 11.94 -4.11
N VAL A 259 -0.49 11.53 -3.77
CA VAL A 259 -1.19 11.96 -2.56
C VAL A 259 -1.35 10.77 -1.64
N LEU A 260 -0.75 10.84 -0.47
CA LEU A 260 -0.85 9.79 0.54
C LEU A 260 -1.99 10.10 1.51
N PHE A 261 -2.78 9.08 1.81
CA PHE A 261 -3.85 9.09 2.80
C PHE A 261 -3.57 8.06 3.89
N PRO A 262 -3.98 8.33 5.14
CA PRO A 262 -3.78 7.41 6.26
C PRO A 262 -4.70 6.19 6.15
N GLU A 263 -5.89 6.38 5.59
CA GLU A 263 -6.93 5.35 5.49
C GLU A 263 -7.62 5.36 4.13
N VAL A 264 -8.10 4.18 3.72
CA VAL A 264 -8.87 4.01 2.48
C VAL A 264 -10.18 4.79 2.53
N SER A 265 -10.84 4.87 3.68
CA SER A 265 -12.09 5.62 3.87
C SER A 265 -11.93 7.11 3.51
N LEU A 266 -10.87 7.74 4.02
CA LEU A 266 -10.56 9.14 3.74
C LEU A 266 -10.12 9.34 2.28
N LEU A 267 -9.29 8.43 1.77
CA LEU A 267 -8.89 8.40 0.36
C LEU A 267 -10.12 8.42 -0.56
N LEU A 268 -11.07 7.50 -0.35
CA LEU A 268 -12.29 7.38 -1.16
C LEU A 268 -13.14 8.65 -1.09
N ARG A 269 -13.27 9.25 0.10
CA ARG A 269 -13.99 10.51 0.30
C ARG A 269 -13.38 11.68 -0.49
N PHE A 270 -12.05 11.74 -0.58
CA PHE A 270 -11.39 12.71 -1.45
C PHE A 270 -11.59 12.33 -2.92
N LEU A 271 -11.39 11.07 -3.28
CA LEU A 271 -11.50 10.54 -4.65
C LEU A 271 -12.84 10.86 -5.34
N GLU A 272 -13.94 10.98 -4.58
CA GLU A 272 -15.24 11.47 -5.08
C GLU A 272 -15.17 12.82 -5.82
N HIS A 273 -14.15 13.64 -5.55
CA HIS A 273 -13.96 14.97 -6.12
C HIS A 273 -12.78 15.07 -7.09
N PHE A 274 -12.07 13.96 -7.32
CA PHE A 274 -10.89 13.85 -8.19
C PHE A 274 -11.05 12.65 -9.13
N PRO A 275 -11.98 12.70 -10.09
CA PRO A 275 -12.23 11.59 -11.01
C PRO A 275 -11.02 11.18 -11.85
N GLU A 276 -10.06 12.09 -12.03
CA GLU A 276 -8.79 11.88 -12.72
C GLU A 276 -7.77 11.08 -11.87
N ALA A 277 -7.97 11.01 -10.55
CA ALA A 277 -7.06 10.34 -9.64
C ALA A 277 -7.22 8.82 -9.68
N ARG A 278 -6.10 8.11 -9.68
CA ARG A 278 -6.06 6.64 -9.62
C ARG A 278 -5.84 6.19 -8.18
N PRO A 279 -6.74 5.38 -7.59
CA PRO A 279 -6.51 4.85 -6.25
C PRO A 279 -5.43 3.76 -6.26
N TYR A 280 -4.58 3.72 -5.23
CA TYR A 280 -3.61 2.65 -4.99
C TYR A 280 -3.57 2.30 -3.49
N HIS A 281 -4.29 1.26 -3.10
CA HIS A 281 -4.39 0.85 -1.69
C HIS A 281 -4.60 -0.65 -1.51
N GLY A 282 -4.46 -1.13 -0.28
CA GLY A 282 -4.55 -2.56 0.07
C GLY A 282 -5.89 -3.23 -0.25
N GLY A 283 -6.99 -2.47 -0.28
CA GLY A 283 -8.31 -3.00 -0.67
C GLY A 283 -8.50 -3.31 -2.16
N LEU A 284 -7.55 -2.97 -3.03
CA LEU A 284 -7.60 -3.33 -4.45
C LEU A 284 -7.19 -4.79 -4.65
N SER A 285 -7.73 -5.44 -5.68
CA SER A 285 -7.29 -6.79 -6.05
C SER A 285 -5.78 -6.83 -6.33
N PRO A 286 -5.06 -7.92 -5.99
CA PRO A 286 -3.61 -8.03 -6.24
C PRO A 286 -3.23 -7.71 -7.69
N ARG A 287 -4.07 -8.11 -8.63
CA ARG A 287 -3.87 -7.86 -10.06
C ARG A 287 -3.94 -6.38 -10.42
N LEU A 288 -4.95 -5.66 -9.91
CA LEU A 288 -5.08 -4.22 -10.19
C LEU A 288 -3.93 -3.45 -9.52
N ARG A 289 -3.54 -3.84 -8.31
CA ARG A 289 -2.35 -3.27 -7.66
C ARG A 289 -1.10 -3.47 -8.51
N GLU A 290 -0.87 -4.69 -9.00
CA GLU A 290 0.24 -5.00 -9.89
C GLU A 290 0.20 -4.17 -11.18
N ALA A 291 -0.97 -4.05 -11.82
CA ALA A 291 -1.16 -3.26 -13.02
C ALA A 291 -0.78 -1.78 -12.83
N LEU A 292 -1.27 -1.18 -11.75
CA LEU A 292 -0.98 0.21 -11.39
C LEU A 292 0.48 0.40 -10.98
N PHE A 293 1.07 -0.60 -10.32
CA PHE A 293 2.48 -0.58 -9.93
C PHE A 293 3.42 -0.67 -11.14
N ARG A 294 3.07 -1.40 -12.20
CA ARG A 294 3.87 -1.49 -13.43
C ARG A 294 3.83 -0.22 -14.28
N ALA A 295 2.75 0.55 -14.20
CA ALA A 295 2.57 1.75 -15.04
C ALA A 295 1.93 2.93 -14.25
N PRO A 296 2.56 3.37 -13.14
CA PRO A 296 2.10 4.53 -12.40
C PRO A 296 2.26 5.80 -13.24
N ARG A 297 1.21 6.62 -13.30
CA ARG A 297 1.19 7.91 -14.01
C ARG A 297 0.02 8.77 -13.54
N GLY A 298 0.10 10.07 -13.78
CA GLY A 298 -0.93 11.04 -13.43
C GLY A 298 -1.05 11.26 -11.93
N LEU A 299 -2.25 11.62 -11.51
CA LEU A 299 -2.59 11.78 -10.09
C LEU A 299 -2.85 10.41 -9.46
N VAL A 300 -2.05 10.04 -8.46
CA VAL A 300 -2.22 8.80 -7.71
C VAL A 300 -2.60 9.12 -6.27
N PHE A 301 -3.76 8.64 -5.84
CA PHE A 301 -4.19 8.66 -4.46
C PHE A 301 -3.86 7.31 -3.83
N ALA A 302 -2.97 7.29 -2.85
CA ALA A 302 -2.47 6.04 -2.29
C ALA A 302 -2.52 6.00 -0.78
N THR A 303 -2.51 4.80 -0.21
CA THR A 303 -2.04 4.61 1.17
C THR A 303 -0.51 4.43 1.17
N TYR A 304 0.07 3.93 2.26
CA TYR A 304 1.52 3.82 2.45
C TYR A 304 2.29 3.10 1.32
N GLY A 305 1.69 2.10 0.67
CA GLY A 305 2.34 1.36 -0.43
C GLY A 305 2.64 2.24 -1.65
N GLY A 306 2.00 3.41 -1.77
CA GLY A 306 2.25 4.35 -2.86
C GLY A 306 3.68 4.88 -2.88
N LEU A 307 4.40 4.83 -1.75
CA LEU A 307 5.78 5.30 -1.64
C LEU A 307 6.78 4.56 -2.54
N LEU A 308 6.48 3.29 -2.86
CA LEU A 308 7.34 2.43 -3.68
C LEU A 308 6.88 2.36 -5.15
N LEU A 309 5.88 3.14 -5.57
CA LEU A 309 5.51 3.20 -6.97
C LEU A 309 6.69 3.70 -7.82
N PRO A 310 7.07 3.01 -8.90
CA PRO A 310 8.26 3.31 -9.69
C PRO A 310 8.05 4.48 -10.67
N PHE A 311 7.77 5.67 -10.14
CA PHE A 311 7.70 6.92 -10.91
C PHE A 311 8.18 8.12 -10.10
N THR A 312 8.48 9.20 -10.80
CA THR A 312 8.88 10.49 -10.20
C THR A 312 7.72 11.47 -10.33
N PRO A 313 6.83 11.58 -9.32
CA PRO A 313 5.79 12.60 -9.34
C PRO A 313 6.41 14.00 -9.28
N ARG A 314 5.76 15.00 -9.86
CA ARG A 314 6.12 16.42 -9.69
C ARG A 314 6.06 16.86 -8.23
N SER A 315 5.28 16.17 -7.41
CA SER A 315 5.20 16.44 -5.98
C SER A 315 4.53 15.34 -5.17
N LEU A 316 4.81 15.34 -3.87
CA LEU A 316 4.08 14.55 -2.88
C LEU A 316 3.16 15.45 -2.04
N VAL A 317 2.01 14.91 -1.66
CA VAL A 317 1.13 15.49 -0.63
C VAL A 317 0.82 14.42 0.40
N VAL A 318 0.91 14.73 1.68
CA VAL A 318 0.52 13.82 2.78
C VAL A 318 -0.65 14.42 3.51
N VAL A 319 -1.76 13.69 3.55
CA VAL A 319 -3.04 14.16 4.11
C VAL A 319 -3.18 13.65 5.54
N GLU A 320 -3.48 14.52 6.51
CA GLU A 320 -3.60 14.16 7.94
C GLU A 320 -2.34 13.47 8.51
N GLU A 321 -1.15 14.09 8.37
CA GLU A 321 0.12 13.45 8.75
C GLU A 321 0.19 12.98 10.21
N GLY A 322 -0.54 13.64 11.12
CA GLY A 322 -0.62 13.26 12.53
C GLY A 322 -1.49 12.03 12.83
N SER A 323 -2.10 11.41 11.81
CA SER A 323 -2.96 10.24 11.98
C SER A 323 -2.16 9.02 12.48
N GLU A 324 -2.65 8.38 13.55
CA GLU A 324 -2.08 7.12 14.05
C GLU A 324 -2.17 5.98 13.02
N SER A 325 -3.10 6.06 12.05
CA SER A 325 -3.26 5.05 10.99
C SER A 325 -2.09 5.02 10.00
N TYR A 326 -1.22 6.04 10.02
CA TYR A 326 0.07 6.00 9.36
C TYR A 326 1.13 5.17 10.10
N LYS A 327 0.88 4.72 11.34
CA LYS A 327 1.77 3.79 12.04
C LYS A 327 1.38 2.37 11.65
N LEU A 328 2.27 1.65 10.97
CA LEU A 328 2.00 0.26 10.60
C LEU A 328 1.81 -0.59 11.87
N PRO A 329 0.75 -1.42 11.94
CA PRO A 329 0.46 -2.23 13.12
C PRO A 329 1.43 -3.41 13.28
N SER A 330 2.10 -3.83 12.19
CA SER A 330 3.03 -4.96 12.13
C SER A 330 4.19 -4.65 11.15
N GLY A 331 5.05 -5.63 10.90
CA GLY A 331 6.19 -5.49 9.99
C GLY A 331 7.28 -4.59 10.59
N SER A 332 7.79 -3.63 9.82
CA SER A 332 8.75 -2.63 10.32
C SER A 332 8.16 -1.66 11.34
N ARG A 333 6.82 -1.66 11.51
CA ARG A 333 6.08 -0.66 12.29
C ARG A 333 6.42 0.76 11.84
N ALA A 334 6.70 0.98 10.56
CA ALA A 334 7.02 2.29 10.02
C ALA A 334 5.96 3.33 10.37
N PHE A 335 6.41 4.54 10.67
CA PHE A 335 5.55 5.72 10.61
C PHE A 335 5.77 6.38 9.25
N ILE A 336 4.69 6.53 8.48
CA ILE A 336 4.77 6.78 7.03
C ILE A 336 5.14 8.22 6.65
N PRO A 337 4.70 9.30 7.32
CA PRO A 337 5.05 10.66 6.93
C PRO A 337 6.56 10.92 6.88
N PRO A 338 7.39 10.49 7.84
CA PRO A 338 8.85 10.59 7.71
C PRO A 338 9.42 9.84 6.50
N LEU A 339 8.85 8.69 6.13
CA LEU A 339 9.26 7.97 4.92
C LEU A 339 8.83 8.71 3.64
N ALA A 340 7.69 9.39 3.65
CA ALA A 340 7.25 10.23 2.54
C ALA A 340 8.19 11.43 2.34
N GLU A 341 8.68 12.01 3.44
CA GLU A 341 9.71 13.03 3.40
C GLU A 341 11.04 12.50 2.87
N LEU A 342 11.50 11.36 3.37
CA LEU A 342 12.68 10.69 2.85
C LEU A 342 12.56 10.45 1.35
N ARG A 343 11.40 9.95 0.90
CA ARG A 343 11.12 9.70 -0.51
C ARG A 343 11.13 10.97 -1.35
N ALA A 344 10.46 12.02 -0.90
CA ALA A 344 10.44 13.32 -1.58
C ALA A 344 11.85 13.90 -1.74
N ARG A 345 12.65 13.82 -0.67
CA ARG A 345 14.06 14.28 -0.68
C ARG A 345 14.92 13.49 -1.68
N LEU A 346 14.79 12.16 -1.71
CA LEU A 346 15.55 11.32 -2.63
C LEU A 346 15.16 11.55 -4.10
N LEU A 347 13.90 11.85 -4.36
CA LEU A 347 13.41 12.19 -5.70
C LEU A 347 13.66 13.65 -6.10
N GLY A 348 14.03 14.53 -5.16
CA GLY A 348 14.20 15.96 -5.41
C GLY A 348 12.90 16.70 -5.70
N VAL A 349 11.78 16.25 -5.12
CA VAL A 349 10.44 16.79 -5.41
C VAL A 349 9.83 17.44 -4.16
N PRO A 350 8.99 18.48 -4.32
CA PRO A 350 8.37 19.13 -3.18
C PRO A 350 7.37 18.23 -2.46
N LEU A 351 7.33 18.36 -1.13
CA LEU A 351 6.39 17.72 -0.23
C LEU A 351 5.51 18.77 0.46
N THR A 352 4.20 18.55 0.49
CA THR A 352 3.25 19.37 1.24
C THR A 352 2.45 18.50 2.21
N TYR A 353 2.39 18.90 3.48
CA TYR A 353 1.45 18.33 4.44
C TYR A 353 0.10 19.06 4.35
N LEU A 354 -1.02 18.33 4.30
CA LEU A 354 -2.38 18.87 4.19
C LEU A 354 -3.32 18.26 5.23
N SER A 355 -3.47 18.93 6.37
CA SER A 355 -4.11 18.32 7.55
C SER A 355 -5.11 19.23 8.23
N LEU A 356 -6.09 18.69 8.94
CA LEU A 356 -6.97 19.55 9.74
C LEU A 356 -6.21 20.10 10.95
N VAL A 357 -5.50 19.22 11.64
CA VAL A 357 -4.70 19.54 12.82
C VAL A 357 -3.26 19.09 12.54
N PRO A 358 -2.27 20.00 12.57
CA PRO A 358 -0.91 19.64 12.29
C PRO A 358 -0.30 18.85 13.46
N ALA A 359 0.51 17.85 13.15
CA ALA A 359 1.38 17.19 14.11
C ALA A 359 2.47 18.16 14.60
N VAL A 360 2.98 17.94 15.82
CA VAL A 360 4.00 18.83 16.42
C VAL A 360 5.27 18.85 15.58
N GLU A 361 5.63 17.70 15.01
CA GLU A 361 6.80 17.43 14.18
C GLU A 361 6.86 18.29 12.90
N VAL A 362 5.72 18.83 12.46
CA VAL A 362 5.65 19.65 11.24
C VAL A 362 5.36 21.12 11.51
N LEU A 363 5.17 21.53 12.77
CA LEU A 363 4.77 22.91 13.11
C LEU A 363 5.79 23.96 12.68
N GLU A 364 7.08 23.64 12.75
CA GLU A 364 8.16 24.55 12.36
C GLU A 364 8.26 24.74 10.84
N ARG A 365 7.56 23.91 10.04
CA ARG A 365 7.57 24.06 8.59
C ARG A 365 6.80 25.31 8.17
N PRO A 366 7.35 26.09 7.21
CA PRO A 366 6.64 27.21 6.64
C PRO A 366 5.34 26.72 5.99
N GLY A 367 4.25 27.40 6.29
CA GLY A 367 2.94 26.93 5.92
C GLY A 367 1.81 27.91 6.16
N LEU A 368 0.61 27.51 5.76
CA LEU A 368 -0.61 28.29 5.85
C LEU A 368 -1.57 27.66 6.85
N THR A 369 -2.11 28.48 7.75
CA THR A 369 -3.13 28.08 8.71
C THR A 369 -4.47 28.68 8.32
N PHE A 370 -5.41 27.83 7.93
CA PHE A 370 -6.78 28.21 7.64
C PHE A 370 -7.65 28.12 8.90
N PRO A 371 -8.70 28.96 9.01
CA PRO A 371 -9.61 28.89 10.15
C PRO A 371 -10.30 27.53 10.22
N VAL A 372 -10.47 27.02 11.44
CA VAL A 372 -11.28 25.82 11.72
C VAL A 372 -12.61 26.22 12.36
N PRO A 373 -13.69 25.44 12.18
CA PRO A 373 -14.94 25.68 12.89
C PRO A 373 -14.71 25.73 14.40
N LYS A 374 -15.14 26.81 15.06
CA LYS A 374 -15.06 26.92 16.52
C LYS A 374 -16.20 26.10 17.14
N PRO A 375 -15.91 25.00 17.85
CA PRO A 375 -16.96 24.25 18.55
C PRO A 375 -17.49 25.08 19.73
N ARG A 376 -18.77 24.88 20.06
CA ARG A 376 -19.30 25.37 21.35
C ARG A 376 -18.78 24.45 22.44
N VAL A 377 -17.86 24.94 23.26
CA VAL A 377 -17.24 24.17 24.33
C VAL A 377 -17.96 24.45 25.65
N LEU A 378 -18.36 23.38 26.35
CA LEU A 378 -18.79 23.43 27.74
C LEU A 378 -17.76 22.68 28.59
N ILE A 379 -17.09 23.39 29.49
CA ILE A 379 -16.10 22.81 30.40
C ILE A 379 -16.80 22.48 31.72
N LEU A 380 -16.72 21.23 32.15
CA LEU A 380 -17.23 20.76 33.43
C LEU A 380 -16.07 20.54 34.40
N ASP A 381 -16.09 21.22 35.55
CA ASP A 381 -15.10 21.02 36.61
C ASP A 381 -15.48 19.81 37.46
N LEU A 382 -14.84 18.67 37.19
CA LEU A 382 -15.15 17.40 37.86
C LEU A 382 -14.95 17.43 39.38
N ARG A 383 -14.21 18.40 39.94
CA ARG A 383 -14.08 18.59 41.40
C ARG A 383 -15.39 19.05 42.05
N ARG A 384 -16.27 19.68 41.26
CA ARG A 384 -17.55 20.26 41.71
C ARG A 384 -18.75 19.42 41.30
N GLU A 385 -18.55 18.51 40.35
CA GLU A 385 -19.59 17.64 39.84
C GLU A 385 -19.65 16.33 40.64
N ARG A 386 -20.86 15.82 40.88
CA ARG A 386 -21.07 14.50 41.50
C ARG A 386 -21.44 13.47 40.43
N GLY A 387 -21.00 12.23 40.64
CA GLY A 387 -21.34 11.07 39.81
C GLY A 387 -20.14 10.46 39.09
N HIS A 388 -20.16 9.13 38.95
CA HIS A 388 -19.18 8.33 38.20
C HIS A 388 -19.96 7.28 37.40
N PRO A 389 -19.62 6.98 36.12
CA PRO A 389 -18.50 7.52 35.33
C PRO A 389 -18.79 8.86 34.63
N LEU A 390 -20.06 9.33 34.65
CA LEU A 390 -20.47 10.61 34.06
C LEU A 390 -21.02 11.55 35.14
N ALA A 391 -20.59 12.81 35.10
CA ALA A 391 -21.08 13.89 35.96
C ALA A 391 -22.55 14.21 35.68
N GLY A 392 -23.29 14.67 36.70
CA GLY A 392 -24.71 15.03 36.58
C GLY A 392 -25.04 15.97 35.41
N ARG A 393 -24.24 17.03 35.19
CA ARG A 393 -24.44 17.94 34.04
C ARG A 393 -24.15 17.29 32.68
N ALA A 394 -23.19 16.38 32.61
CA ALA A 394 -22.93 15.61 31.39
C ALA A 394 -24.10 14.67 31.07
N LEU A 395 -24.65 13.99 32.08
CA LEU A 395 -25.85 13.15 31.92
C LEU A 395 -27.06 13.97 31.47
N ALA A 396 -27.29 15.14 32.07
CA ALA A 396 -28.37 16.03 31.65
C ALA A 396 -28.22 16.47 30.19
N LEU A 397 -27.00 16.77 29.74
CA LEU A 397 -26.72 17.11 28.35
C LEU A 397 -27.02 15.93 27.41
N LEU A 398 -26.64 14.71 27.79
CA LEU A 398 -26.91 13.51 26.99
C LEU A 398 -28.43 13.24 26.88
N ARG A 399 -29.19 13.41 27.96
CA ARG A 399 -30.66 13.31 27.94
C ARG A 399 -31.27 14.32 26.98
N GLN A 400 -30.81 15.57 27.00
CA GLN A 400 -31.28 16.58 26.04
C GLN A 400 -30.92 16.28 24.58
N VAL A 401 -29.83 15.54 24.33
CA VAL A 401 -29.46 15.09 22.99
C VAL A 401 -30.43 14.01 22.54
N GLU A 402 -30.72 13.04 23.41
CA GLU A 402 -31.68 11.95 23.20
C GLU A 402 -33.11 12.46 22.98
N GLU A 403 -33.62 13.35 23.86
CA GLU A 403 -34.94 13.97 23.76
C GLU A 403 -35.16 14.71 22.44
N ARG A 404 -34.08 15.22 21.83
CA ARG A 404 -34.10 15.88 20.52
C ARG A 404 -33.92 14.93 19.34
N GLY A 405 -33.87 13.62 19.57
CA GLY A 405 -33.63 12.61 18.54
C GLY A 405 -32.26 12.73 17.88
N ARG A 406 -31.26 13.28 18.59
CA ARG A 406 -29.89 13.46 18.08
C ARG A 406 -28.97 12.39 18.67
N GLN A 407 -27.81 12.20 18.04
CA GLN A 407 -26.79 11.27 18.53
C GLN A 407 -25.68 12.00 19.27
N ALA A 408 -25.18 11.39 20.35
CA ALA A 408 -23.98 11.80 21.05
C ALA A 408 -22.89 10.75 20.86
N VAL A 409 -21.64 11.21 20.82
CA VAL A 409 -20.45 10.35 20.86
C VAL A 409 -19.73 10.61 22.18
N VAL A 410 -19.50 9.56 22.96
CA VAL A 410 -18.71 9.61 24.20
C VAL A 410 -17.35 8.98 23.92
N LEU A 411 -16.29 9.77 24.01
CA LEU A 411 -14.91 9.30 23.82
C LEU A 411 -14.32 8.89 25.16
N SER A 412 -13.76 7.67 25.22
CA SER A 412 -13.02 7.16 26.38
C SER A 412 -11.61 6.74 25.94
N PRO A 413 -10.55 7.17 26.65
CA PRO A 413 -9.17 7.13 26.15
C PRO A 413 -8.53 5.74 25.98
N ARG A 414 -9.19 4.64 26.36
CA ARG A 414 -8.82 3.23 26.05
C ARG A 414 -9.85 2.26 26.66
N LYS A 415 -9.93 1.03 26.13
CA LYS A 415 -10.50 -0.10 26.88
C LYS A 415 -9.48 -0.54 27.94
N GLY A 416 -9.84 -0.48 29.22
CA GLY A 416 -8.99 -0.90 30.34
C GLY A 416 -9.05 0.03 31.55
N PHE A 417 -8.42 -0.37 32.66
CA PHE A 417 -8.33 0.42 33.89
C PHE A 417 -7.31 1.56 33.75
N SER A 418 -7.66 2.77 34.18
CA SER A 418 -6.70 3.87 34.27
C SER A 418 -5.71 3.61 35.41
N ALA A 419 -4.43 3.45 35.09
CA ALA A 419 -3.39 3.29 36.10
C ALA A 419 -3.03 4.61 36.81
N LEU A 420 -3.68 5.75 36.49
CA LEU A 420 -3.41 7.01 37.17
C LEU A 420 -4.14 7.06 38.52
N LEU A 421 -3.38 7.27 39.61
CA LEU A 421 -3.94 7.51 40.94
C LEU A 421 -4.03 9.02 41.21
N LEU A 422 -5.24 9.51 41.49
CA LEU A 422 -5.53 10.92 41.76
C LEU A 422 -6.39 11.02 43.03
N CYS A 423 -6.06 11.93 43.94
CA CYS A 423 -6.96 12.31 45.03
C CYS A 423 -8.16 13.06 44.46
N ALA A 424 -9.39 12.60 44.76
CA ALA A 424 -10.61 13.22 44.28
C ALA A 424 -10.85 14.63 44.86
N ASP A 425 -10.32 14.91 46.05
CA ASP A 425 -10.57 16.17 46.77
C ASP A 425 -9.59 17.27 46.35
N CYS A 426 -8.28 16.98 46.37
CA CYS A 426 -7.24 17.99 46.13
C CYS A 426 -6.52 17.82 44.79
N GLY A 427 -6.78 16.74 44.04
CA GLY A 427 -6.11 16.46 42.77
C GLY A 427 -4.65 16.00 42.92
N PHE A 428 -4.19 15.71 44.14
CA PHE A 428 -2.84 15.20 44.36
C PHE A 428 -2.59 13.93 43.55
N ARG A 429 -1.44 13.89 42.87
CA ARG A 429 -0.93 12.73 42.13
C ARG A 429 0.43 12.33 42.72
N PRO A 430 0.62 11.07 43.16
CA PRO A 430 1.95 10.60 43.53
C PRO A 430 2.89 10.74 42.34
N THR A 431 4.05 11.38 42.55
CA THR A 431 5.08 11.55 41.52
C THR A 431 6.34 10.80 41.93
N CYS A 432 7.10 10.33 40.94
CA CYS A 432 8.39 9.71 41.16
C CYS A 432 9.39 10.77 41.66
N PRO A 433 10.09 10.54 42.78
CA PRO A 433 11.08 11.49 43.30
C PRO A 433 12.33 11.60 42.40
N HIS A 434 12.52 10.69 41.45
CA HIS A 434 13.70 10.65 40.57
C HIS A 434 13.50 11.33 39.21
N CYS A 435 12.27 11.35 38.67
CA CYS A 435 12.00 11.89 37.32
C CYS A 435 10.76 12.80 37.24
N ALA A 436 10.08 13.07 38.37
CA ALA A 436 8.88 13.90 38.47
C ALA A 436 7.66 13.43 37.65
N LEU A 437 7.69 12.23 37.06
CA LEU A 437 6.53 11.65 36.36
C LEU A 437 5.49 11.10 37.37
N PRO A 438 4.18 11.16 37.06
CA PRO A 438 3.15 10.54 37.89
C PRO A 438 3.33 9.02 37.97
N LEU A 439 3.29 8.45 39.18
CA LEU A 439 3.37 7.01 39.40
C LEU A 439 2.10 6.32 38.91
N ARG A 440 2.26 5.13 38.32
CA ARG A 440 1.18 4.26 37.85
C ARG A 440 0.82 3.24 38.92
N TYR A 441 -0.48 3.08 39.18
CA TYR A 441 -1.04 2.08 40.08
C TYR A 441 -1.21 0.73 39.38
N HIS A 442 -0.51 -0.28 39.87
CA HIS A 442 -0.60 -1.67 39.45
C HIS A 442 -1.39 -2.46 40.49
N ARG A 443 -2.57 -2.96 40.09
CA ARG A 443 -3.50 -3.66 40.99
C ARG A 443 -3.08 -5.09 41.34
N GLU A 444 -2.14 -5.69 40.60
CA GLU A 444 -1.68 -7.06 40.87
C GLU A 444 -0.95 -7.16 42.23
N GLY A 445 -1.32 -8.18 43.03
CA GLY A 445 -0.77 -8.41 44.37
C GLY A 445 -1.26 -7.39 45.41
N LYS A 446 -0.33 -6.78 46.16
CA LYS A 446 -0.63 -5.84 47.27
C LYS A 446 -0.95 -4.40 46.82
N GLY A 447 -1.11 -4.15 45.52
CA GLY A 447 -1.21 -2.78 44.97
C GLY A 447 0.13 -2.05 45.06
N ARG A 448 0.74 -1.72 43.93
CA ARG A 448 2.05 -1.04 43.91
C ARG A 448 2.00 0.20 43.02
N LEU A 449 2.77 1.21 43.41
CA LEU A 449 3.03 2.38 42.59
C LEU A 449 4.37 2.17 41.88
N LEU A 450 4.36 2.22 40.55
CA LEU A 450 5.54 2.06 39.71
C LEU A 450 5.71 3.30 38.84
N CYS A 451 6.95 3.74 38.66
CA CYS A 451 7.28 4.82 37.75
C CYS A 451 7.21 4.35 36.30
#